data_AF-A0A3M2F5Q5-F1
#
_entry.id   AF-A0A3M2F5Q5-F1
#
_cell.length_a   1.000
_cell.length_b   1.000
_cell.length_c   1.000
_cell.angle_alpha   90.00
_cell.angle_beta   90.00
_cell.angle_gamma   90.00
#
_symmetry.space_group_name_H-M   'P 1'
#
loop_
_entity.id
_entity.type
_entity.pdbx_description
1 polymer ?
#
loop_
_entity_poly.entity_id
_entity_poly.type
_entity_poly.pdbx_seq_one_letter_code
_entity_poly.pdbx_strand_id
1 'polypeptide(L)'
;MTNHDLHTLAREPQLILRCDIRAPSRDHADVLAEIARTCARDLGIGLRVRRCSPFHSGVNSTISVVITAADTINEPRVWCLACRLACFCHDARVSVLVRGAVFKESRQDADSVADDAADETALPTPPAAESPASDAA
;
A
#
# COMPACT_ATOMS: atom_id res chain seq x y z
N MET A 1 -20.92 -50.61 4.63
CA MET A 1 -19.79 -50.05 5.42
C MET A 1 -19.25 -48.83 4.68
N THR A 2 -19.82 -47.66 4.95
CA THR A 2 -19.39 -46.39 4.33
C THR A 2 -19.15 -45.39 5.45
N ASN A 3 -17.89 -45.26 5.84
CA ASN A 3 -17.41 -44.20 6.70
C ASN A 3 -17.32 -42.92 5.87
N HIS A 4 -18.36 -42.10 5.92
CA HIS A 4 -18.29 -40.69 5.55
C HIS A 4 -18.72 -39.87 6.77
N ASP A 5 -18.05 -38.73 6.92
CA ASP A 5 -18.29 -37.68 7.92
C ASP A 5 -17.58 -37.81 9.27
N LEU A 6 -16.25 -37.79 9.19
CA LEU A 6 -15.39 -37.22 10.23
C LEU A 6 -14.47 -36.15 9.62
N HIS A 7 -15.02 -35.19 8.88
CA HIS A 7 -14.38 -33.90 8.68
C HIS A 7 -14.82 -32.95 9.79
N THR A 8 -14.40 -33.25 11.02
CA THR A 8 -14.22 -32.22 12.06
C THR A 8 -13.05 -31.36 11.56
N LEU A 9 -13.37 -30.41 10.68
CA LEU A 9 -12.43 -29.41 10.18
C LEU A 9 -11.96 -28.60 11.39
N ALA A 10 -10.82 -29.01 11.95
CA ALA A 10 -9.94 -28.11 12.66
C ALA A 10 -9.80 -26.88 11.76
N ARG A 11 -10.46 -25.81 12.17
CA ARG A 11 -10.53 -24.56 11.42
C ARG A 11 -9.10 -24.04 11.40
N GLU A 12 -8.36 -24.34 10.33
CA GLU A 12 -7.00 -23.82 10.16
C GLU A 12 -7.06 -22.31 10.39
N PRO A 13 -6.04 -21.72 11.03
CA PRO A 13 -6.01 -20.29 11.29
C PRO A 13 -6.18 -19.57 9.95
N GLN A 14 -7.38 -19.04 9.71
CA GLN A 14 -7.67 -18.33 8.48
C GLN A 14 -6.97 -16.98 8.56
N LEU A 15 -6.00 -16.77 7.68
CA LEU A 15 -5.42 -15.46 7.44
C LEU A 15 -6.55 -14.49 7.11
N ILE A 16 -6.68 -13.41 7.90
CA ILE A 16 -7.66 -12.35 7.65
C ILE A 16 -6.94 -11.12 7.11
N LEU A 17 -7.11 -10.85 5.83
CA LEU A 17 -6.57 -9.68 5.16
C LEU A 17 -7.56 -8.52 5.14
N ARG A 18 -7.03 -7.30 5.09
CA ARG A 18 -7.83 -6.11 4.80
C ARG A 18 -7.65 -5.72 3.34
N CYS A 19 -8.74 -5.37 2.66
CA CYS A 19 -8.72 -4.90 1.28
C CYS A 19 -9.40 -3.53 1.21
N ASP A 20 -8.67 -2.51 0.79
CA ASP A 20 -9.20 -1.17 0.57
C ASP A 20 -9.45 -0.99 -0.94
N ILE A 21 -10.69 -0.61 -1.31
CA ILE A 21 -11.10 -0.40 -2.70
C ILE A 21 -11.47 1.06 -2.91
N ARG A 22 -10.92 1.67 -3.98
CA ARG A 22 -11.35 2.98 -4.50
C ARG A 22 -11.81 2.78 -5.94
N ALA A 23 -12.94 3.38 -6.29
CA ALA A 23 -13.51 3.30 -7.63
C ALA A 23 -14.25 4.61 -7.94
N PRO A 24 -14.51 4.94 -9.22
CA PRO A 24 -15.19 6.18 -9.61
C PRO A 24 -16.66 6.23 -9.17
N SER A 25 -17.31 5.08 -8.99
CA SER A 25 -18.68 4.97 -8.49
C SER A 25 -18.81 3.89 -7.43
N ARG A 26 -19.89 3.96 -6.65
CA ARG A 26 -20.21 2.96 -5.63
C ARG A 26 -20.50 1.59 -6.24
N ASP A 27 -21.26 1.55 -7.33
CA ASP A 27 -21.60 0.30 -8.01
C ASP A 27 -20.34 -0.40 -8.54
N HIS A 28 -19.41 0.37 -9.11
CA HIS A 28 -18.12 -0.16 -9.54
C HIS A 28 -17.31 -0.70 -8.34
N ALA A 29 -17.30 0.02 -7.21
CA ALA A 29 -16.66 -0.47 -5.98
C ALA A 29 -17.31 -1.77 -5.45
N ASP A 30 -18.62 -1.93 -5.62
CA ASP A 30 -19.35 -3.14 -5.21
C ASP A 30 -19.01 -4.35 -6.06
N VAL A 31 -18.89 -4.17 -7.38
CA VAL A 31 -18.43 -5.24 -8.30
C VAL A 31 -17.00 -5.68 -7.94
N LEU A 32 -16.07 -4.74 -7.77
CA LEU A 32 -14.69 -5.05 -7.37
C LEU A 32 -14.64 -5.74 -6.01
N ALA A 33 -15.48 -5.31 -5.06
CA ALA A 33 -15.56 -5.95 -3.75
C ALA A 33 -16.01 -7.40 -3.84
N GLU A 34 -16.97 -7.71 -4.72
CA GLU A 34 -17.44 -9.08 -4.90
C GLU A 34 -16.42 -9.98 -5.59
N ILE A 35 -15.72 -9.46 -6.61
CA ILE A 35 -14.59 -10.15 -7.24
C ILE A 35 -13.53 -10.48 -6.19
N ALA A 36 -13.16 -9.50 -5.35
CA ALA A 36 -12.15 -9.68 -4.33
C ALA A 36 -12.56 -10.72 -3.27
N ARG A 37 -13.80 -10.70 -2.81
CA ARG A 37 -14.33 -11.72 -1.87
C ARG A 37 -14.31 -13.11 -2.48
N THR A 38 -14.70 -13.24 -3.75
CA THR A 38 -14.72 -14.53 -4.45
C THR A 38 -13.31 -15.07 -4.61
N CYS A 39 -12.37 -14.26 -5.09
CA CYS A 39 -10.96 -14.65 -5.21
C CYS A 39 -10.35 -15.08 -3.87
N ALA A 40 -10.67 -14.37 -2.78
CA ALA A 40 -10.18 -14.72 -1.44
C ALA A 40 -10.80 -16.02 -0.91
N ARG A 41 -12.11 -16.22 -1.13
CA ARG A 41 -12.84 -17.44 -0.75
C ARG A 41 -12.25 -18.67 -1.42
N ASP A 42 -11.94 -18.58 -2.71
CA ASP A 42 -11.34 -19.68 -3.48
C ASP A 42 -9.94 -20.07 -2.97
N LEU A 43 -9.25 -19.15 -2.30
CA LEU A 43 -7.93 -19.38 -1.71
C LEU A 43 -8.01 -19.71 -0.22
N GLY A 44 -9.21 -19.79 0.37
CA GLY A 44 -9.39 -20.01 1.80
C GLY A 44 -8.91 -18.84 2.68
N ILE A 45 -8.85 -17.63 2.13
CA ILE A 45 -8.43 -16.41 2.84
C ILE A 45 -9.65 -15.65 3.34
N GLY A 46 -9.65 -15.23 4.60
CA GLY A 46 -10.63 -14.27 5.11
C GLY A 46 -10.33 -12.87 4.59
N LEU A 47 -11.32 -12.17 4.02
CA LEU A 47 -11.11 -10.82 3.47
C LEU A 47 -12.10 -9.80 4.06
N ARG A 48 -11.57 -8.76 4.70
CA ARG A 48 -12.34 -7.60 5.14
C ARG A 48 -12.21 -6.47 4.13
N VAL A 49 -13.28 -6.22 3.37
CA VAL A 49 -13.30 -5.18 2.33
C VAL A 49 -13.79 -3.85 2.89
N ARG A 50 -13.00 -2.79 2.69
CA ARG A 50 -13.35 -1.40 2.99
C ARG A 50 -13.44 -0.61 1.68
N ARG A 51 -14.61 -0.05 1.41
CA ARG A 51 -14.80 0.89 0.30
C ARG A 51 -14.35 2.27 0.77
N CYS A 52 -13.43 2.86 0.05
CA CYS A 52 -12.92 4.20 0.33
C CYS A 52 -13.65 5.20 -0.57
N SER A 53 -13.73 6.45 -0.14
CA SER A 53 -14.36 7.51 -0.93
C SER A 53 -13.67 7.67 -2.29
N PRO A 54 -14.43 7.97 -3.35
CA PRO A 54 -13.86 8.26 -4.67
C PRO A 54 -12.89 9.44 -4.58
N PHE A 55 -11.74 9.33 -5.25
CA PHE A 55 -10.85 10.48 -5.42
C PHE A 55 -11.45 11.42 -6.46
N HIS A 56 -11.42 12.72 -6.20
CA HIS A 56 -11.89 13.72 -7.17
C HIS A 56 -10.93 13.91 -8.37
N SER A 57 -9.78 13.22 -8.37
CA SER A 57 -8.69 13.47 -9.33
C SER A 57 -8.20 12.25 -10.11
N GLY A 58 -8.91 11.11 -10.08
CA GLY A 58 -8.41 9.88 -10.72
C GLY A 58 -9.53 9.01 -11.28
N VAL A 59 -9.45 8.70 -12.57
CA VAL A 59 -10.40 7.85 -13.30
C VAL A 59 -10.22 6.37 -12.95
N ASN A 60 -9.06 5.99 -12.43
CA ASN A 60 -8.67 4.59 -12.31
C ASN A 60 -9.01 4.01 -10.93
N SER A 61 -9.66 2.85 -10.94
CA SER A 61 -9.95 2.07 -9.73
C SER A 61 -8.65 1.55 -9.10
N THR A 62 -8.62 1.44 -7.78
CA THR A 62 -7.49 0.85 -7.06
C THR A 62 -7.96 -0.18 -6.04
N ILE A 63 -7.20 -1.26 -5.94
CA ILE A 63 -7.39 -2.33 -4.96
C ILE A 63 -6.09 -2.45 -4.18
N SER A 64 -6.16 -2.24 -2.86
CA SER A 64 -5.01 -2.33 -1.96
C SER A 64 -5.25 -3.43 -0.93
N VAL A 65 -4.51 -4.53 -1.07
CA VAL A 65 -4.51 -5.63 -0.08
C VAL A 65 -3.48 -5.29 0.98
N VAL A 66 -3.90 -5.17 2.23
CA VAL A 66 -3.07 -4.80 3.37
C VAL A 66 -2.77 -6.05 4.18
N ILE A 67 -1.48 -6.27 4.42
CA ILE A 67 -0.93 -7.43 5.12
C ILE A 67 0.18 -6.99 6.09
N THR A 68 0.44 -7.75 7.16
CA THR A 68 1.57 -7.48 8.05
C THR A 68 2.84 -8.12 7.51
N ALA A 69 4.00 -7.56 7.85
CA ALA A 69 5.30 -8.13 7.47
C ALA A 69 5.45 -9.60 7.91
N ALA A 70 4.93 -9.94 9.10
CA ALA A 70 4.96 -11.29 9.65
C ALA A 70 4.17 -12.29 8.77
N ASP A 71 3.02 -11.86 8.25
CA ASP A 71 2.17 -12.71 7.42
C ASP A 71 2.72 -12.85 5.99
N THR A 72 3.41 -11.84 5.44
CA THR A 72 3.91 -11.87 4.05
C THR A 72 4.95 -12.94 3.76
N ILE A 73 5.80 -13.29 4.73
CA ILE A 73 6.94 -14.18 4.51
C ILE A 73 6.49 -15.63 4.33
N ASN A 74 5.42 -16.03 5.01
CA ASN A 74 5.01 -17.44 5.10
C ASN A 74 3.73 -17.76 4.32
N GLU A 75 3.18 -16.80 3.57
CA GLU A 75 1.82 -16.93 3.04
C GLU A 75 1.74 -16.68 1.53
N PRO A 76 2.06 -17.71 0.71
CA PRO A 76 2.05 -17.59 -0.75
C PRO A 76 0.66 -17.27 -1.31
N ARG A 77 -0.41 -17.61 -0.56
CA ARG A 77 -1.79 -17.37 -0.98
C ARG A 77 -2.08 -15.88 -1.18
N VAL A 78 -1.37 -14.98 -0.49
CA VAL A 78 -1.52 -13.52 -0.64
C VAL A 78 -1.08 -13.07 -2.02
N TRP A 79 0.04 -13.61 -2.52
CA TRP A 79 0.54 -13.32 -3.86
C TRP A 79 -0.40 -13.90 -4.92
N CYS A 80 -0.92 -15.11 -4.70
CA CYS A 80 -1.96 -15.69 -5.56
C CYS A 80 -3.21 -14.82 -5.62
N LEU A 81 -3.66 -14.27 -4.48
CA LEU A 81 -4.81 -13.37 -4.42
C LEU A 81 -4.55 -12.10 -5.25
N ALA A 82 -3.38 -11.48 -5.10
CA ALA A 82 -3.01 -10.28 -5.85
C ALA A 82 -2.98 -10.56 -7.37
N CYS A 83 -2.42 -11.69 -7.79
CA CYS A 83 -2.39 -12.09 -9.20
C CYS A 83 -3.80 -12.31 -9.75
N ARG A 84 -4.67 -13.04 -9.04
CA ARG A 84 -6.06 -13.27 -9.48
C ARG A 84 -6.84 -11.96 -9.59
N LEU A 85 -6.69 -11.07 -8.61
CA LEU A 85 -7.30 -9.74 -8.67
C LEU A 85 -6.87 -8.98 -9.92
N ALA A 86 -5.58 -9.00 -10.26
CA ALA A 86 -5.06 -8.35 -11.45
C ALA A 86 -5.60 -8.98 -12.76
N CYS A 87 -5.82 -10.30 -12.78
CA CYS A 87 -6.42 -10.97 -13.94
C CYS A 87 -7.89 -10.59 -14.17
N PHE A 88 -8.69 -10.47 -13.11
CA PHE A 88 -10.12 -10.16 -13.23
C PHE A 88 -10.42 -8.66 -13.29
N CYS A 89 -9.57 -7.82 -12.69
CA CYS A 89 -9.78 -6.38 -12.57
C CYS A 89 -8.77 -5.61 -13.42
N HIS A 90 -8.81 -5.78 -14.75
CA HIS A 90 -7.83 -5.19 -15.68
C HIS A 90 -7.80 -3.65 -15.65
N ASP A 91 -8.93 -3.01 -15.34
CA ASP A 91 -9.03 -1.55 -15.21
C ASP A 91 -8.64 -1.03 -13.82
N ALA A 92 -8.36 -1.93 -12.87
CA ALA A 92 -8.00 -1.57 -11.51
C ALA A 92 -6.51 -1.80 -11.23
N ARG A 93 -5.86 -0.80 -10.65
CA ARG A 93 -4.49 -0.97 -10.13
C ARG A 93 -4.54 -1.80 -8.85
N VAL A 94 -3.98 -3.01 -8.91
CA VAL A 94 -3.83 -3.88 -7.74
C VAL A 94 -2.49 -3.61 -7.05
N SER A 95 -2.51 -3.48 -5.74
CA SER A 95 -1.35 -3.21 -4.89
C SER A 95 -1.41 -4.06 -3.62
N VAL A 96 -0.25 -4.52 -3.15
CA VAL A 96 -0.10 -5.18 -1.86
C VAL A 96 0.70 -4.26 -0.95
N LEU A 97 0.12 -3.87 0.18
CA LEU A 97 0.71 -2.97 1.16
C LEU A 97 1.15 -3.79 2.37
N VAL A 98 2.46 -3.90 2.55
CA VAL A 98 3.07 -4.60 3.68
C VAL A 98 3.29 -3.62 4.82
N ARG A 99 2.60 -3.83 5.94
CA ARG A 99 2.80 -3.07 7.18
C ARG A 99 3.97 -3.68 7.94
N GLY A 100 5.10 -2.98 7.95
CA GLY A 100 6.18 -3.27 8.88
C GLY A 100 5.79 -2.92 10.31
N ALA A 101 6.34 -3.65 11.29
CA ALA A 101 6.49 -3.08 12.62
C ALA A 101 7.42 -1.87 12.49
N VAL A 102 7.03 -0.74 13.09
CA VAL A 102 7.77 0.52 13.08
C VAL A 102 9.26 0.21 13.31
N PHE A 103 10.14 0.61 12.37
CA PHE A 103 11.57 0.72 12.67
C PHE A 103 11.66 1.69 13.86
N LYS A 104 11.80 1.16 15.08
CA LYS A 104 12.29 1.97 16.20
C LYS A 104 13.75 2.22 15.90
N GLU A 105 14.02 3.33 15.22
CA GLU A 105 15.36 3.85 15.07
C GLU A 105 15.90 4.14 16.48
N SER A 106 16.78 3.27 16.97
CA SER A 106 17.53 3.50 18.20
C SER A 106 18.54 4.62 17.95
N ARG A 107 18.05 5.86 17.94
CA ARG A 107 18.92 7.04 17.98
C ARG A 107 19.22 7.35 19.45
N GLN A 108 20.09 6.54 20.03
CA GLN A 108 20.69 6.80 21.33
C GLN A 108 22.20 6.72 21.11
N ASP A 109 22.91 7.76 21.59
CA ASP A 109 24.36 7.98 21.50
C ASP A 109 24.85 8.80 20.29
N ALA A 110 24.51 10.10 20.27
CA ALA A 110 25.40 11.14 19.73
C ALA A 110 24.91 12.53 20.17
N ASP A 111 24.95 12.83 21.47
CA ASP A 111 24.90 14.22 21.92
C ASP A 111 25.74 14.41 23.18
N SER A 112 27.06 14.38 22.97
CA SER A 112 28.03 14.87 23.95
C SER A 112 29.34 15.22 23.23
N VAL A 113 29.31 16.28 22.41
CA VAL A 113 30.44 17.21 22.27
C VAL A 113 29.86 18.60 22.01
N ALA A 114 29.76 19.39 23.08
CA ALA A 114 29.67 20.83 22.95
C ALA A 114 31.08 21.32 22.64
N ASP A 115 31.37 21.60 21.37
CA ASP A 115 32.53 22.38 20.96
C ASP A 115 32.02 23.77 20.55
N ASP A 116 32.33 24.72 21.42
CA ASP A 116 32.11 26.15 21.26
C ASP A 116 33.17 26.68 20.29
N ALA A 117 32.76 26.98 19.06
CA ALA A 117 33.59 27.72 18.11
C ALA A 117 32.69 28.55 17.19
N ALA A 118 32.34 29.74 17.67
CA ALA A 118 31.95 30.83 16.79
C ALA A 118 33.21 31.37 16.10
N ASP A 119 33.32 31.16 14.78
CA ASP A 119 34.17 32.01 13.95
C ASP A 119 33.41 32.42 12.69
N GLU A 120 33.38 33.72 12.52
CA GLU A 120 32.61 34.50 11.58
C GLU A 120 33.39 34.57 10.27
N THR A 121 32.84 34.10 9.15
CA THR A 121 33.40 34.45 7.83
C THR A 121 32.34 34.56 6.75
N ALA A 122 31.92 35.81 6.57
CA ALA A 122 31.59 36.52 5.33
C ALA A 122 31.06 35.72 4.11
N LEU A 123 29.80 36.02 3.74
CA LEU A 123 29.23 35.78 2.41
C LEU A 123 30.01 36.53 1.31
N PRO A 124 30.24 35.90 0.14
CA PRO A 124 30.43 36.62 -1.10
C PRO A 124 29.09 36.86 -1.83
N THR A 125 28.77 38.14 -2.05
CA THR A 125 27.69 38.63 -2.90
C THR A 125 27.94 38.25 -4.37
N PRO A 126 26.98 37.66 -5.09
CA PRO A 126 27.12 37.44 -6.53
C PRO A 126 26.94 38.75 -7.32
N PRO A 127 27.74 39.00 -8.38
CA PRO A 127 27.61 40.18 -9.22
C PRO A 127 26.38 40.11 -10.14
N ALA A 128 25.77 41.29 -10.33
CA ALA A 128 24.67 41.53 -11.24
C ALA A 128 25.07 41.22 -12.69
N ALA A 129 24.26 40.40 -13.37
CA ALA A 129 24.31 40.24 -14.81
C ALA A 129 23.27 41.18 -15.45
N GLU A 130 23.76 42.31 -15.95
CA GLU A 130 23.10 43.13 -16.97
C GLU A 130 23.11 42.40 -18.31
N SER A 131 21.99 42.39 -19.04
CA SER A 131 21.98 42.37 -20.52
C SER A 131 20.56 42.41 -21.11
N PRO A 132 20.41 42.85 -22.38
CA PRO A 132 19.67 44.06 -22.66
C PRO A 132 18.41 43.86 -23.53
N ALA A 133 17.73 44.99 -23.72
CA ALA A 133 16.59 45.23 -24.59
C ALA A 133 16.70 44.57 -25.98
N SER A 134 15.57 44.03 -26.44
CA SER A 134 15.30 43.80 -27.85
C SER A 134 14.01 44.53 -28.22
N ASP A 135 14.19 45.73 -28.76
CA ASP A 135 13.24 46.42 -29.62
C ASP A 135 13.16 45.68 -30.95
N ALA A 136 11.96 45.31 -31.41
CA ALA A 136 11.70 45.09 -32.82
C ALA A 136 10.20 45.28 -33.08
N ALA A 137 9.93 46.25 -33.96
CA ALA A 137 8.65 46.68 -34.49
C ALA A 137 7.92 45.59 -35.31
#